data_AF-A0A951M4J2-F1
#
_entry.id   AF-A0A951M4J2-F1
#
_cell.length_a   1.000
_cell.length_b   1.000
_cell.length_c   1.000
_cell.angle_alpha   90.00
_cell.angle_beta   90.00
_cell.angle_gamma   90.00
#
_symmetry.space_group_name_H-M   'P 1'
#
loop_
_entity.id
_entity.type
_entity.pdbx_description
1 polymer ?
#
loop_
_entity_poly.entity_id
_entity_poly.type
_entity_poly.pdbx_seq_one_letter_code
_entity_poly.pdbx_strand_id
1 'polypeptide(L)'
;MDKTLRSALVTVETPEEAVARLDRLHSDATTALRHALEHFLETREPPSPDERARFRYPEIRVSYEPEGLQPLVRRAFAKFPAPGVYATTITQPAAFRSYLLEQLRPLMNEYGATVEVGVSSEEIPYPYVFERGDELSREGVTAAELALFFPAPLLSAVGDEIADGSFQQAPGMARPLALFDAVRVDFSLRRLMHYTGG
;
A
#
# COMPACT_ATOMS: atom_id res chain seq x y z
N MET A 1 23.07 -5.99 -6.92
CA MET A 1 21.69 -5.99 -7.47
C MET A 1 20.98 -7.16 -6.82
N ASP A 2 20.34 -6.90 -5.68
CA ASP A 2 20.00 -7.93 -4.71
C ASP A 2 18.81 -8.78 -5.19
N LYS A 3 19.10 -10.07 -5.41
CA LYS A 3 18.19 -11.08 -5.94
C LYS A 3 17.23 -11.60 -4.84
N THR A 4 17.42 -11.18 -3.59
CA THR A 4 16.78 -11.74 -2.38
C THR A 4 15.39 -11.14 -2.10
N LEU A 5 15.06 -9.97 -2.64
CA LEU A 5 13.74 -9.33 -2.47
C LEU A 5 12.66 -9.81 -3.46
N ARG A 6 13.00 -10.65 -4.45
CA ARG A 6 12.03 -11.24 -5.39
C ARG A 6 11.15 -12.34 -4.78
N SER A 7 11.31 -12.66 -3.49
CA SER A 7 10.66 -13.81 -2.84
C SER A 7 9.21 -13.60 -2.35
N ALA A 8 8.57 -12.44 -2.53
CA ALA A 8 7.28 -12.14 -1.86
C ALA A 8 6.08 -11.83 -2.78
N LEU A 9 6.31 -11.55 -4.06
CA LEU A 9 5.23 -11.31 -5.02
C LEU A 9 4.70 -12.65 -5.56
N VAL A 10 3.38 -12.79 -5.60
CA VAL A 10 2.70 -13.99 -6.10
C VAL A 10 1.79 -13.57 -7.25
N THR A 11 1.95 -14.23 -8.40
CA THR A 11 1.06 -14.09 -9.55
C THR A 11 -0.34 -14.55 -9.18
N VAL A 12 -1.35 -13.78 -9.59
CA VAL A 12 -2.77 -14.06 -9.38
C VAL A 12 -3.47 -14.21 -10.71
N GLU A 13 -4.46 -15.10 -10.79
CA GLU A 13 -5.13 -15.44 -12.04
C GLU A 13 -6.34 -14.55 -12.31
N THR A 14 -6.92 -13.96 -11.26
CA THR A 14 -8.12 -13.12 -11.38
C THR A 14 -8.01 -11.79 -10.62
N PRO A 15 -8.75 -10.75 -11.05
CA PRO A 15 -8.87 -9.50 -10.28
C PRO A 15 -9.36 -9.74 -8.85
N GLU A 16 -10.29 -10.67 -8.66
CA GLU A 16 -10.84 -11.04 -7.36
C GLU A 16 -9.78 -11.65 -6.44
N GLU A 17 -8.92 -12.53 -6.97
CA GLU A 17 -7.78 -13.08 -6.23
C GLU A 17 -6.76 -11.99 -5.85
N ALA A 18 -6.48 -11.07 -6.78
CA ALA A 18 -5.60 -9.93 -6.51
C ALA A 18 -6.11 -9.12 -5.31
N VAL A 19 -7.38 -8.72 -5.34
CA VAL A 19 -7.99 -7.89 -4.28
C VAL A 19 -8.10 -8.67 -2.96
N ALA A 20 -8.47 -9.95 -3.01
CA ALA A 20 -8.53 -10.79 -1.81
C ALA A 20 -7.14 -10.97 -1.16
N ARG A 21 -6.08 -11.05 -1.97
CA ARG A 21 -4.71 -11.14 -1.46
C ARG A 21 -4.23 -9.80 -0.88
N LEU A 22 -4.52 -8.69 -1.55
CA LEU A 22 -4.24 -7.35 -1.01
C LEU A 22 -4.90 -7.17 0.36
N ASP A 23 -6.18 -7.50 0.46
CA ASP A 23 -6.96 -7.39 1.69
C ASP A 23 -6.36 -8.21 2.84
N ARG A 24 -6.02 -9.47 2.57
CA ARG A 24 -5.37 -10.35 3.55
C ARG A 24 -4.05 -9.78 4.04
N LEU A 25 -3.16 -9.39 3.13
CA LEU A 25 -1.84 -8.85 3.49
C LEU A 25 -1.95 -7.56 4.30
N HIS A 26 -2.87 -6.67 3.92
CA HIS A 26 -3.15 -5.45 4.68
C HIS A 26 -3.73 -5.75 6.07
N SER A 27 -4.68 -6.67 6.16
CA SER A 27 -5.28 -7.09 7.44
C SER A 27 -4.24 -7.73 8.36
N ASP A 28 -3.37 -8.60 7.84
CA ASP A 28 -2.29 -9.23 8.58
C ASP A 28 -1.28 -8.19 9.12
N ALA A 29 -0.91 -7.21 8.29
CA ALA A 29 0.03 -6.15 8.67
C ALA A 29 -0.54 -5.22 9.74
N THR A 30 -1.79 -4.76 9.56
CA THR A 30 -2.47 -3.88 10.52
C THR A 30 -2.76 -4.60 11.84
N THR A 31 -3.10 -5.89 11.80
CA THR A 31 -3.28 -6.71 13.02
C THR A 31 -1.96 -6.90 13.75
N ALA A 32 -0.88 -7.25 13.04
CA ALA A 32 0.44 -7.40 13.64
C ALA A 32 0.92 -6.09 14.30
N LEU A 33 0.74 -4.96 13.64
CA LEU A 33 1.09 -3.65 14.18
C LEU A 33 0.23 -3.29 15.41
N ARG A 34 -1.07 -3.56 15.38
CA ARG A 34 -1.96 -3.35 16.54
C ARG A 34 -1.50 -4.16 17.74
N HIS A 35 -1.26 -5.45 17.57
CA HIS A 35 -0.80 -6.33 18.65
C HIS A 35 0.55 -5.89 19.22
N ALA A 36 1.48 -5.47 18.36
CA ALA A 36 2.78 -4.99 18.81
C ALA A 36 2.67 -3.67 19.61
N LEU A 37 1.76 -2.78 19.21
CA LEU A 37 1.46 -1.57 19.97
C LEU A 37 0.88 -1.92 21.34
N GLU A 38 -0.14 -2.78 21.39
CA GLU A 38 -0.76 -3.25 22.65
C GLU A 38 0.28 -3.90 23.57
N HIS A 39 1.13 -4.78 23.05
CA HIS A 39 2.22 -5.40 23.82
C HIS A 39 3.20 -4.36 24.37
N PHE A 40 3.61 -3.39 23.56
CA PHE A 40 4.51 -2.32 23.99
C PHE A 40 3.88 -1.44 25.08
N LEU A 41 2.60 -1.14 24.95
CA LEU A 41 1.85 -0.34 25.91
C LEU A 41 1.78 -1.02 27.30
N GLU A 42 1.62 -2.35 27.32
CA GLU A 42 1.56 -3.14 28.55
C GLU A 42 2.94 -3.42 29.16
N THR A 43 3.93 -3.76 28.34
CA THR A 43 5.21 -4.32 28.80
C THR A 43 6.41 -3.37 28.68
N ARG A 44 6.28 -2.32 27.86
CA ARG A 44 7.36 -1.44 27.40
C ARG A 44 8.46 -2.16 26.61
N GLU A 45 8.20 -3.36 26.11
CA GLU A 45 9.12 -4.09 25.23
C GLU A 45 8.87 -3.72 23.76
N PRO A 46 9.87 -3.16 23.04
CA PRO A 46 9.71 -2.78 21.65
C PRO A 46 9.62 -4.01 20.73
N PRO A 47 8.95 -3.89 19.56
CA PRO A 47 8.89 -4.97 18.60
C PRO A 47 10.28 -5.35 18.11
N SER A 48 10.51 -6.64 17.95
CA SER A 48 11.70 -7.18 17.29
C SER A 48 11.77 -6.76 15.81
N PRO A 49 12.95 -6.85 15.16
CA PRO A 49 13.08 -6.57 13.74
C PRO A 49 12.17 -7.45 12.85
N ASP A 50 11.94 -8.70 13.24
CA ASP A 50 11.08 -9.64 12.49
C ASP A 50 9.60 -9.28 12.62
N GLU A 51 9.16 -8.82 13.80
CA GLU A 51 7.81 -8.28 13.98
C GLU A 51 7.62 -7.01 13.16
N ARG A 52 8.60 -6.10 13.22
CA ARG A 52 8.57 -4.85 12.47
C ARG A 52 8.50 -5.06 10.96
N ALA A 53 9.18 -6.09 10.44
CA ALA A 53 9.10 -6.45 9.02
C ALA A 53 7.67 -6.82 8.55
N ARG A 54 6.75 -7.13 9.47
CA ARG A 54 5.35 -7.45 9.17
C ARG A 54 4.45 -6.22 9.05
N PHE A 55 4.90 -5.03 9.46
CA PHE A 55 4.08 -3.82 9.47
C PHE A 55 4.07 -3.11 8.12
N ARG A 56 4.05 -3.84 7.00
CA ARG A 56 4.25 -3.27 5.67
C ARG A 56 2.99 -3.33 4.82
N TYR A 57 2.76 -2.30 4.02
CA TYR A 57 1.67 -2.29 3.06
C TYR A 57 1.84 -3.40 2.03
N PRO A 58 0.75 -3.95 1.48
CA PRO A 58 0.84 -4.74 0.27
C PRO A 58 1.22 -3.89 -0.96
N GLU A 59 1.94 -4.49 -1.90
CA GLU A 59 2.24 -3.98 -3.24
C GLU A 59 1.44 -4.80 -4.28
N ILE A 60 0.90 -4.10 -5.27
CA ILE A 60 0.43 -4.70 -6.52
C ILE A 60 1.34 -4.28 -7.66
N ARG A 61 1.68 -5.25 -8.51
CA ARG A 61 2.45 -5.06 -9.73
C ARG A 61 1.67 -5.57 -10.92
N VAL A 62 1.63 -4.78 -11.98
CA VAL A 62 0.93 -5.07 -13.22
C VAL A 62 1.92 -4.96 -14.37
N SER A 63 2.16 -6.07 -15.04
CA SER A 63 3.08 -6.18 -16.17
C SER A 63 2.29 -6.29 -17.46
N TYR A 64 2.57 -5.38 -18.40
CA TYR A 64 1.93 -5.35 -19.71
C TYR A 64 2.99 -5.35 -20.82
N GLU A 65 3.09 -6.47 -21.51
CA GLU A 65 4.00 -6.68 -22.66
C GLU A 65 3.18 -7.25 -23.83
N PRO A 66 2.54 -6.39 -24.65
CA PRO A 66 1.68 -6.87 -25.73
C PRO A 66 2.51 -7.43 -26.89
N GLU A 67 2.14 -8.62 -27.35
CA GLU A 67 2.73 -9.25 -28.55
C GLU A 67 1.96 -8.92 -29.86
N GLY A 68 1.01 -7.98 -29.82
CA GLY A 68 0.12 -7.67 -30.94
C GLY A 68 -0.55 -6.30 -30.89
N LEU A 69 -1.59 -6.13 -31.71
CA LEU A 69 -2.36 -4.88 -31.77
C LEU A 69 -3.03 -4.60 -30.42
N GLN A 70 -2.88 -3.37 -29.94
CA GLN A 70 -3.49 -2.94 -28.68
C GLN A 70 -5.02 -2.90 -28.81
N PRO A 71 -5.77 -3.27 -27.76
CA PRO A 71 -7.23 -3.16 -27.76
C PRO A 71 -7.67 -1.72 -28.01
N LEU A 72 -8.60 -1.53 -28.96
CA LEU A 72 -9.25 -0.24 -29.19
C LEU A 72 -10.35 0.00 -28.15
N VAL A 73 -9.95 0.50 -26.99
CA VAL A 73 -10.86 0.85 -25.90
C VAL A 73 -11.17 2.34 -25.85
N ARG A 74 -12.47 2.67 -25.71
CA ARG A 74 -12.95 4.05 -25.57
C ARG A 74 -12.87 4.60 -24.15
N ARG A 75 -12.53 3.77 -23.15
CA ARG A 75 -12.47 4.21 -21.75
C ARG A 75 -11.30 5.18 -21.53
N ALA A 76 -11.53 6.18 -20.70
CA ALA A 76 -10.52 7.17 -20.35
C ALA A 76 -9.51 6.67 -19.29
N PHE A 77 -9.88 5.63 -18.53
CA PHE A 77 -9.12 5.03 -17.42
C PHE A 77 -8.81 3.55 -17.68
N ALA A 78 -8.06 2.91 -16.78
CA ALA A 78 -7.64 1.50 -16.86
C ALA A 78 -7.05 1.12 -18.23
N LYS A 79 -6.02 1.88 -18.64
CA LYS A 79 -5.28 1.70 -19.89
C LYS A 79 -3.79 1.92 -19.67
N PHE A 80 -2.98 1.22 -20.44
CA PHE A 80 -1.52 1.39 -20.39
C PHE A 80 -1.06 2.44 -21.41
N PRO A 81 -0.32 3.47 -21.00
CA PRO A 81 0.26 4.43 -21.94
C PRO A 81 1.42 3.84 -22.76
N ALA A 82 2.09 2.79 -22.25
CA ALA A 82 3.13 2.05 -22.97
C ALA A 82 3.28 0.64 -22.37
N PRO A 83 3.97 -0.28 -23.06
CA PRO A 83 4.45 -1.52 -22.44
C PRO A 83 5.35 -1.25 -21.24
N GLY A 84 5.32 -2.14 -20.25
CA GLY A 84 6.20 -2.11 -19.09
C GLY A 84 5.54 -2.64 -17.82
N VAL A 85 6.26 -2.43 -16.71
CA VAL A 85 5.84 -2.83 -15.37
C VAL A 85 5.35 -1.61 -14.60
N TYR A 86 4.18 -1.72 -14.01
CA TYR A 86 3.52 -0.71 -13.20
C TYR A 86 3.35 -1.23 -11.78
N ALA A 87 3.58 -0.42 -10.75
CA ALA A 87 3.40 -0.84 -9.36
C ALA A 87 2.86 0.30 -8.48
N THR A 88 2.21 -0.08 -7.39
CA THR A 88 1.84 0.83 -6.30
C THR A 88 1.62 0.04 -5.00
N THR A 89 1.84 0.67 -3.85
CA THR A 89 1.35 0.15 -2.57
C THR A 89 -0.15 0.44 -2.41
N ILE A 90 -0.84 -0.40 -1.65
CA ILE A 90 -2.30 -0.30 -1.42
C ILE A 90 -2.61 -0.28 0.08
N THR A 91 -3.49 0.62 0.50
CA THR A 91 -4.13 0.63 1.83
C THR A 91 -5.64 0.40 1.72
N GLN A 92 -6.28 0.03 2.83
CA GLN A 92 -7.72 -0.20 2.96
C GLN A 92 -8.36 -1.02 1.80
N PRO A 93 -7.84 -2.19 1.40
CA PRO A 93 -8.32 -2.90 0.21
C PRO A 93 -9.79 -3.30 0.28
N ALA A 94 -10.30 -3.64 1.47
CA ALA A 94 -11.72 -3.91 1.69
C ALA A 94 -12.61 -2.69 1.37
N ALA A 95 -12.21 -1.48 1.81
CA ALA A 95 -12.96 -0.25 1.55
C ALA A 95 -12.90 0.14 0.06
N PHE A 96 -11.74 -0.04 -0.57
CA PHE A 96 -11.54 0.26 -2.00
C PHE A 96 -11.86 -0.91 -2.93
N ARG A 97 -12.46 -2.01 -2.43
CA ARG A 97 -12.66 -3.25 -3.18
C ARG A 97 -13.33 -3.03 -4.54
N SER A 98 -14.42 -2.27 -4.56
CA SER A 98 -15.16 -1.99 -5.80
C SER A 98 -14.32 -1.23 -6.81
N TYR A 99 -13.57 -0.22 -6.36
CA TYR A 99 -12.66 0.56 -7.19
C TYR A 99 -11.52 -0.31 -7.75
N LEU A 100 -10.87 -1.10 -6.90
CA LEU A 100 -9.77 -1.98 -7.31
C LEU A 100 -10.23 -2.99 -8.37
N LEU A 101 -11.40 -3.59 -8.20
CA LEU A 101 -11.96 -4.50 -9.20
C LEU A 101 -12.33 -3.80 -10.50
N GLU A 102 -12.90 -2.60 -10.42
CA GLU A 102 -13.23 -1.78 -11.60
C GLU A 102 -11.97 -1.44 -12.42
N GLN A 103 -10.83 -1.20 -11.75
CA GLN A 103 -9.57 -0.94 -12.44
C GLN A 103 -8.90 -2.23 -12.96
N LEU A 104 -8.85 -3.30 -12.16
CA LEU A 104 -8.09 -4.50 -12.52
C LEU A 104 -8.76 -5.36 -13.60
N ARG A 105 -10.10 -5.42 -13.63
CA ARG A 105 -10.83 -6.24 -14.61
C ARG A 105 -10.48 -5.86 -16.06
N PRO A 106 -10.52 -4.58 -16.48
CA PRO A 106 -10.06 -4.18 -17.80
C PRO A 106 -8.60 -4.56 -18.08
N LEU A 107 -7.70 -4.32 -17.13
CA LEU A 107 -6.26 -4.55 -17.32
C LEU A 107 -5.95 -6.04 -17.53
N MET A 108 -6.59 -6.92 -16.78
CA MET A 108 -6.38 -8.36 -16.92
C MET A 108 -7.15 -8.94 -18.11
N ASN A 109 -8.45 -8.64 -18.22
CA ASN A 109 -9.32 -9.35 -19.17
C ASN A 109 -9.19 -8.83 -20.60
N GLU A 110 -8.87 -7.55 -20.79
CA GLU A 110 -8.82 -6.95 -22.13
C GLU A 110 -7.39 -6.73 -22.61
N TYR A 111 -6.49 -6.33 -21.71
CA TYR A 111 -5.08 -6.12 -22.04
C TYR A 111 -4.21 -7.35 -21.82
N GLY A 112 -4.73 -8.41 -21.19
CA GLY A 112 -3.94 -9.61 -20.87
C GLY A 112 -2.79 -9.33 -19.90
N ALA A 113 -2.90 -8.29 -19.07
CA ALA A 113 -1.83 -7.93 -18.15
C ALA A 113 -1.65 -9.00 -17.06
N THR A 114 -0.39 -9.30 -16.76
CA THR A 114 -0.04 -10.18 -15.64
C THR A 114 -0.04 -9.38 -14.35
N VAL A 115 -0.68 -9.89 -13.31
CA VAL A 115 -0.78 -9.23 -12.01
C VAL A 115 -0.06 -10.06 -10.95
N GLU A 116 0.77 -9.40 -10.16
CA GLU A 116 1.47 -9.98 -9.01
C GLU A 116 1.16 -9.15 -7.76
N VAL A 117 0.97 -9.82 -6.63
CA VAL A 117 0.65 -9.18 -5.34
C VAL A 117 1.53 -9.74 -4.23
N GLY A 118 2.07 -8.88 -3.38
CA GLY A 118 2.91 -9.28 -2.25
C GLY A 118 3.15 -8.17 -1.23
N VAL A 119 4.11 -8.39 -0.33
CA VAL A 119 4.47 -7.41 0.71
C VAL A 119 5.45 -6.40 0.13
N SER A 120 5.18 -5.10 0.33
CA SER A 120 6.06 -4.01 -0.09
C SER A 120 7.27 -3.84 0.84
N SER A 121 8.11 -2.85 0.55
CA SER A 121 9.12 -2.34 1.49
C SER A 121 8.61 -1.21 2.40
N GLU A 122 7.39 -0.73 2.19
CA GLU A 122 6.84 0.47 2.83
C GLU A 122 6.11 0.10 4.12
N GLU A 123 6.53 0.67 5.25
CA GLU A 123 5.92 0.44 6.57
C GLU A 123 4.65 1.28 6.74
N ILE A 124 3.64 0.72 7.42
CA ILE A 124 2.39 1.39 7.81
C ILE A 124 2.66 2.25 9.05
N PRO A 125 2.48 3.58 8.98
CA PRO A 125 2.61 4.42 10.16
C PRO A 125 1.61 4.04 11.26
N TYR A 126 2.09 3.91 12.50
CA TYR A 126 1.29 3.55 13.67
C TYR A 126 0.02 4.40 13.87
N PRO A 127 0.02 5.72 13.55
CA PRO A 127 -1.18 6.55 13.74
C PRO A 127 -2.36 6.16 12.84
N TYR A 128 -2.15 5.36 11.79
CA TYR A 128 -3.22 4.90 10.88
C TYR A 128 -3.89 3.61 11.35
N VAL A 129 -3.27 2.90 12.29
CA VAL A 129 -3.82 1.66 12.87
C VAL A 129 -4.35 1.91 14.28
N PHE A 130 -3.85 2.95 14.95
CA PHE A 130 -4.11 3.24 16.35
C PHE A 130 -4.71 4.65 16.54
N GLU A 131 -5.98 4.72 16.88
CA GLU A 131 -6.75 5.98 16.99
C GLU A 131 -7.00 6.45 18.43
N ARG A 132 -6.27 5.94 19.41
CA ARG A 132 -6.61 6.17 20.83
C ARG A 132 -5.63 7.11 21.52
N GLY A 133 -5.68 8.38 21.14
CA GLY A 133 -4.88 9.45 21.79
C GLY A 133 -5.11 9.55 23.31
N ASP A 134 -6.32 9.23 23.77
CA ASP A 134 -6.68 9.22 25.19
C ASP A 134 -6.13 8.00 25.95
N GLU A 135 -5.92 6.85 25.30
CA GLU A 135 -5.35 5.65 25.94
C GLU A 135 -3.83 5.73 26.09
N LEU A 136 -3.13 6.28 25.08
CA LEU A 136 -1.69 6.55 25.16
C LEU A 136 -1.33 7.40 26.39
N SER A 137 -2.17 8.41 26.64
CA SER A 137 -2.02 9.33 27.77
C SER A 137 -2.27 8.65 29.12
N ARG A 138 -3.19 7.66 29.19
CA ARG A 138 -3.50 6.91 30.41
C ARG A 138 -2.40 5.92 30.79
N GLU A 139 -1.71 5.37 29.80
CA GLU A 139 -0.63 4.38 30.02
C GLU A 139 0.75 5.03 30.15
N GLY A 140 0.83 6.36 30.05
CA GLY A 140 2.07 7.12 30.22
C GLY A 140 3.07 6.90 29.08
N VAL A 141 2.59 6.63 27.87
CA VAL A 141 3.41 6.50 26.65
C VAL A 141 3.21 7.74 25.78
N THR A 142 4.31 8.33 25.33
CA THR A 142 4.24 9.52 24.46
C THR A 142 4.32 9.14 22.99
N ALA A 143 3.76 9.98 22.11
CA ALA A 143 3.94 9.82 20.66
C ALA A 143 5.43 9.85 20.24
N ALA A 144 6.25 10.62 20.96
CA ALA A 144 7.70 10.67 20.74
C ALA A 144 8.39 9.33 21.07
N GLU A 145 7.93 8.65 22.13
CA GLU A 145 8.42 7.32 22.51
C GLU A 145 8.02 6.26 21.47
N LEU A 146 6.76 6.27 21.01
CA LEU A 146 6.31 5.36 19.94
C LEU A 146 7.10 5.56 18.64
N ALA A 147 7.39 6.80 18.26
CA ALA A 147 8.15 7.11 17.05
C ALA A 147 9.60 6.58 17.06
N LEU A 148 10.14 6.17 18.21
CA LEU A 148 11.46 5.53 18.29
C LEU A 148 11.42 4.07 17.84
N PHE A 149 10.30 3.38 18.06
CA PHE A 149 10.20 1.92 17.89
C PHE A 149 9.23 1.51 16.78
N PHE A 150 8.26 2.35 16.47
CA PHE A 150 7.21 2.10 15.48
C PHE A 150 7.33 3.03 14.27
N PRO A 151 6.85 2.59 13.08
CA PRO A 151 6.82 3.44 11.90
C PRO A 151 5.97 4.68 12.15
N ALA A 152 6.51 5.86 11.86
CA ALA A 152 5.82 7.14 12.03
C ALA A 152 5.66 7.84 10.66
N PRO A 153 4.65 8.71 10.50
CA PRO A 153 4.45 9.42 9.24
C PRO A 153 5.65 10.34 8.95
N LEU A 154 6.27 10.18 7.78
CA LEU A 154 7.29 11.10 7.29
C LEU A 154 6.60 12.20 6.48
N LEU A 155 6.60 13.44 6.98
CA LEU A 155 6.00 14.60 6.27
C LEU A 155 6.64 14.87 4.90
N SER A 156 7.87 14.39 4.67
CA SER A 156 8.58 14.48 3.40
C SER A 156 8.20 13.38 2.39
N ALA A 157 7.44 12.36 2.80
CA ALA A 157 7.05 11.23 1.96
C ALA A 157 5.62 11.36 1.40
N VAL A 158 5.03 12.56 1.45
CA VAL A 158 3.72 12.83 0.84
C VAL A 158 3.91 12.91 -0.67
N GLY A 159 3.75 11.76 -1.33
CA GLY A 159 4.02 11.52 -2.75
C GLY A 159 3.03 12.20 -3.72
N ASP A 160 2.97 13.53 -3.72
CA ASP A 160 2.12 14.29 -4.65
C ASP A 160 2.74 14.38 -6.06
N GLU A 161 4.00 13.97 -6.26
CA GLU A 161 4.71 14.10 -7.54
C GLU A 161 4.04 13.38 -8.72
N ILE A 162 3.33 12.28 -8.49
CA ILE A 162 2.60 11.58 -9.55
C ILE A 162 1.35 12.39 -9.93
N ALA A 163 0.62 12.90 -8.95
CA ALA A 163 -0.56 13.73 -9.17
C ALA A 163 -0.21 15.09 -9.79
N ASP A 164 0.93 15.67 -9.40
CA ASP A 164 1.48 16.93 -9.93
C ASP A 164 2.15 16.76 -11.31
N GLY A 165 2.30 15.53 -11.79
CA GLY A 165 2.96 15.22 -13.06
C GLY A 165 4.47 15.47 -13.07
N SER A 166 5.10 15.61 -11.90
CA SER A 166 6.53 15.86 -11.72
C SER A 166 7.35 14.58 -11.51
N PHE A 167 6.70 13.41 -11.43
CA PHE A 167 7.35 12.11 -11.24
C PHE A 167 8.35 11.78 -12.36
N GLN A 168 9.61 11.56 -11.98
CA GLN A 168 10.67 11.10 -12.87
C GLN A 168 11.00 9.62 -12.59
N GLN A 169 10.76 8.76 -13.58
CA GLN A 169 11.07 7.33 -13.47
C GLN A 169 12.59 7.11 -13.42
N ALA A 170 13.09 6.58 -12.30
CA ALA A 170 14.47 6.11 -12.23
C ALA A 170 14.67 4.86 -13.12
N PRO A 171 15.82 4.70 -13.80
CA PRO A 171 16.09 3.52 -14.62
C PRO A 171 15.93 2.22 -13.82
N GLY A 172 15.11 1.30 -14.32
CA GLY A 172 14.87 -0.01 -13.71
C GLY A 172 13.77 -0.05 -12.63
N MET A 173 13.15 1.08 -12.29
CA MET A 173 11.99 1.11 -11.38
C MET A 173 10.68 0.92 -12.14
N ALA A 174 9.68 0.32 -11.48
CA ALA A 174 8.32 0.22 -12.02
C ALA A 174 7.70 1.63 -12.19
N ARG A 175 6.80 1.76 -13.15
CA ARG A 175 6.00 2.97 -13.36
C ARG A 175 4.88 3.06 -12.31
N PRO A 176 4.37 4.25 -11.98
CA PRO A 176 3.25 4.36 -11.05
C PRO A 176 1.98 3.74 -11.66
N LEU A 177 1.36 2.81 -10.93
CA LEU A 177 0.07 2.22 -11.33
C LEU A 177 -1.12 3.11 -10.97
N ALA A 178 -1.00 3.87 -9.88
CA ALA A 178 -2.03 4.77 -9.36
C ALA A 178 -1.46 6.18 -9.13
N LEU A 179 -2.35 7.17 -8.95
CA LEU A 179 -1.96 8.54 -8.67
C LEU A 179 -1.39 8.74 -7.26
N PHE A 180 -1.79 7.87 -6.32
CA PHE A 180 -1.42 7.95 -4.91
C PHE A 180 -1.04 6.56 -4.42
N ASP A 181 0.04 6.50 -3.63
CA ASP A 181 0.46 5.33 -2.89
C ASP A 181 -0.37 5.13 -1.59
N ALA A 182 -0.09 4.05 -0.87
CA ALA A 182 -0.81 3.71 0.35
C ALA A 182 -0.70 4.77 1.44
N VAL A 183 0.51 5.28 1.70
CA VAL A 183 0.77 6.27 2.76
C VAL A 183 0.04 7.57 2.47
N ARG A 184 0.04 8.04 1.21
CA ARG A 184 -0.66 9.25 0.80
C ARG A 184 -2.17 9.11 0.94
N VAL A 185 -2.73 7.95 0.61
CA VAL A 185 -4.15 7.67 0.78
C VAL A 185 -4.53 7.69 2.26
N ASP A 186 -3.80 6.98 3.13
CA ASP A 186 -4.08 6.96 4.57
C ASP A 186 -3.98 8.35 5.21
N PHE A 187 -2.96 9.13 4.84
CA PHE A 187 -2.84 10.53 5.28
C PHE A 187 -4.09 11.35 4.91
N SER A 188 -4.57 11.19 3.68
CA SER A 188 -5.74 11.90 3.17
C SER A 188 -7.03 11.47 3.86
N LEU A 189 -7.22 10.17 4.08
CA LEU A 189 -8.36 9.64 4.83
C LEU A 189 -8.39 10.18 6.26
N ARG A 190 -7.23 10.24 6.93
CA ARG A 190 -7.13 10.81 8.28
C ARG A 190 -7.51 12.28 8.33
N ARG A 191 -7.08 13.06 7.33
CA ARG A 191 -7.46 14.48 7.19
C ARG A 191 -8.96 14.64 6.93
N LEU A 192 -9.54 13.81 6.08
CA LEU A 192 -10.97 13.82 5.81
C LEU A 192 -11.77 13.61 7.10
N MET A 193 -11.48 12.56 7.87
CA MET A 193 -12.17 12.29 9.14
C MET A 193 -12.09 13.46 10.12
N HIS A 194 -10.93 14.12 10.21
CA HIS A 194 -10.74 15.31 11.06
C HIS A 194 -11.60 16.49 10.61
N TYR A 195 -11.71 16.74 9.30
CA TYR A 195 -12.48 17.86 8.76
C TYR A 195 -13.99 17.60 8.66
N THR A 196 -14.40 16.33 8.52
CA THR A 196 -15.81 15.95 8.40
C THR A 196 -16.46 15.58 9.74
N GLY A 197 -15.68 15.58 10.84
CA GLY A 197 -16.20 15.35 12.19
C GLY A 197 -16.81 13.97 12.38
N GLY A 198 -16.08 12.94 11.94
CA GLY A 198 -16.53 11.53 11.92
C GLY A 198 -17.22 11.04 13.18
#